data_AF-H5Y0C7-F1
#
_entry.id   AF-H5Y0C7-F1
#
_cell.length_a   1.000
_cell.length_b   1.000
_cell.length_c   1.000
_cell.angle_alpha   90.00
_cell.angle_beta   90.00
_cell.angle_gamma   90.00
#
_symmetry.space_group_name_H-M   'P 1'
#
loop_
_entity.id
_entity.type
_entity.pdbx_description
1 polymer ?
#
loop_
_entity_poly.entity_id
_entity_poly.type
_entity_poly.pdbx_seq_one_letter_code
_entity_poly.pdbx_strand_id
1 'polypeptide(L)'
;MDSSLRKKPRIQNNLRYYREKLGVTQKEMEYRTGVGNRHWPSYENGTHEPKVSLAQCMAAAFNDIAAEKEIELKRLTVDDLYPPQ
;
A
#
# COMPACT_ATOMS: atom_id res chain seq x y z
N MET A 1 -21.81 -20.46 11.49
CA MET A 1 -20.86 -19.89 10.51
C MET A 1 -19.85 -19.13 11.32
N ASP A 2 -18.65 -19.66 11.58
CA ASP A 2 -17.73 -18.93 12.45
C ASP A 2 -16.27 -19.10 12.03
N SER A 3 -15.63 -17.93 11.98
CA SER A 3 -14.21 -17.60 11.82
C SER A 3 -13.36 -18.52 10.93
N SER A 4 -13.44 -18.26 9.62
CA SER A 4 -12.27 -18.48 8.76
C SER A 4 -11.09 -17.72 9.36
N LEU A 5 -10.13 -18.49 9.90
CA LEU A 5 -8.84 -18.05 10.43
C LEU A 5 -8.25 -16.99 9.49
N ARG A 6 -8.38 -15.71 9.85
CA ARG A 6 -7.58 -14.66 9.20
C ARG A 6 -6.14 -14.92 9.62
N LYS A 7 -5.40 -15.67 8.78
CA LYS A 7 -3.95 -15.83 8.95
C LYS A 7 -3.36 -14.44 9.17
N LYS A 8 -2.61 -14.29 10.25
CA LYS A 8 -1.88 -13.04 10.54
C LYS A 8 -1.06 -12.68 9.29
N PRO A 9 -1.08 -11.41 8.83
CA PRO A 9 -0.22 -10.98 7.73
C PRO A 9 1.22 -11.42 8.03
N ARG A 10 1.87 -12.04 7.04
CA ARG A 10 3.27 -12.47 7.18
C ARG A 10 4.21 -11.27 7.22
N ILE A 11 3.77 -10.16 6.61
CA ILE A 11 4.49 -8.89 6.53
C ILE A 11 3.57 -7.78 7.02
N GLN A 12 3.95 -7.09 8.11
CA GLN A 12 3.20 -5.91 8.55
C GLN A 12 3.48 -4.74 7.59
N ASN A 13 2.43 -4.03 7.20
CA ASN A 13 2.54 -2.89 6.29
C ASN A 13 1.38 -1.91 6.49
N ASN A 14 1.52 -0.71 5.95
CA ASN A 14 0.56 0.39 6.05
C ASN A 14 -0.09 0.75 4.71
N LEU A 15 0.03 -0.10 3.68
CA LEU A 15 -0.46 0.22 2.33
C LEU A 15 -1.95 0.54 2.31
N ARG A 16 -2.77 -0.33 2.92
CA ARG A 16 -4.22 -0.15 2.98
C ARG A 16 -4.58 1.13 3.72
N TYR A 17 -3.91 1.40 4.84
CA TYR A 17 -4.12 2.61 5.63
C TYR A 17 -3.91 3.87 4.80
N TYR A 18 -2.78 4.00 4.11
CA TYR A 18 -2.52 5.20 3.29
C TYR A 18 -3.43 5.28 2.07
N ARG A 19 -3.73 4.15 1.42
CA ARG A 19 -4.67 4.11 0.30
C ARG A 19 -6.05 4.61 0.70
N GLU A 20 -6.57 4.17 1.84
CA GLU A 20 -7.88 4.57 2.36
C GLU A 20 -7.86 6.01 2.87
N LYS A 21 -6.78 6.45 3.54
CA LYS A 21 -6.58 7.85 3.97
C LYS A 21 -6.59 8.83 2.79
N LEU A 22 -6.05 8.42 1.64
CA LEU A 22 -6.02 9.22 0.41
C LEU A 22 -7.29 9.05 -0.45
N GLY A 23 -8.24 8.21 -0.03
CA GLY A 23 -9.49 7.96 -0.76
C GLY A 23 -9.26 7.45 -2.18
N VAL A 24 -8.28 6.57 -2.38
CA VAL A 24 -7.99 5.96 -3.69
C VAL A 24 -8.30 4.47 -3.70
N THR A 25 -8.63 3.94 -4.87
CA THR A 25 -8.93 2.51 -5.06
C THR A 25 -7.66 1.74 -5.40
N GLN A 26 -7.68 0.41 -5.25
CA GLN A 26 -6.58 -0.43 -5.74
C GLN A 26 -6.43 -0.35 -7.26
N LYS A 27 -7.50 -0.01 -8.00
CA LYS A 27 -7.46 0.18 -9.46
C LYS A 27 -6.75 1.49 -9.83
N GLU A 28 -6.97 2.53 -9.04
CA GLU A 28 -6.21 3.77 -9.17
C GLU A 28 -4.72 3.51 -8.90
N MET A 29 -4.41 2.75 -7.86
CA MET A 29 -3.01 2.40 -7.56
C MET A 29 -2.35 1.53 -8.65
N GLU A 30 -3.10 0.69 -9.36
CA GLU A 30 -2.61 0.00 -10.57
C GLU A 30 -2.17 1.01 -11.64
N TYR A 31 -2.99 2.01 -11.93
CA TYR A 31 -2.66 3.05 -12.90
C TYR A 31 -1.39 3.82 -12.51
N ARG A 32 -1.21 4.13 -11.21
CA ARG A 32 -0.05 4.88 -10.72
C ARG A 32 1.25 4.09 -10.67
N THR A 33 1.19 2.77 -10.43
CA THR A 33 2.38 1.95 -10.16
C THR A 33 2.69 0.93 -11.25
N GLY A 34 1.76 0.70 -12.19
CA GLY A 34 1.83 -0.40 -13.15
C GLY A 34 1.62 -1.79 -12.53
N VAL A 35 1.38 -1.88 -11.22
CA VAL A 35 1.06 -3.15 -10.55
C VAL A 35 -0.39 -3.51 -10.79
N GLY A 36 -0.63 -4.60 -11.50
CA GLY A 36 -1.98 -5.07 -11.79
C GLY A 36 -2.87 -5.17 -10.54
N ASN A 37 -4.13 -4.71 -10.62
CA ASN A 37 -5.07 -4.63 -9.49
C ASN A 37 -5.14 -5.91 -8.67
N ARG A 38 -5.06 -7.08 -9.33
CA ARG A 38 -5.07 -8.41 -8.69
C ARG A 38 -3.96 -8.64 -7.64
N HIS A 39 -2.86 -7.90 -7.71
CA HIS A 39 -1.72 -8.05 -6.79
C HIS A 39 -1.86 -7.18 -5.53
N TRP A 40 -2.61 -6.07 -5.59
CA TRP A 40 -2.80 -5.14 -4.47
C TRP A 40 -3.34 -5.78 -3.20
N PRO A 41 -4.36 -6.65 -3.25
CA PRO A 41 -4.82 -7.37 -2.07
C PRO A 41 -3.71 -8.19 -1.39
N SER A 42 -2.78 -8.76 -2.16
CA SER A 42 -1.70 -9.58 -1.59
C SER A 42 -0.67 -8.74 -0.84
N TYR A 43 -0.34 -7.55 -1.36
CA TYR A 43 0.54 -6.61 -0.68
C TYR A 43 -0.15 -6.00 0.54
N GLU A 44 -1.39 -5.48 0.41
CA GLU A 44 -2.14 -4.89 1.52
C GLU A 44 -2.42 -5.88 2.66
N ASN A 45 -2.65 -7.16 2.33
CA ASN A 45 -2.87 -8.20 3.33
C ASN A 45 -1.56 -8.82 3.82
N GLY A 46 -0.39 -8.34 3.38
CA GLY A 46 0.91 -8.83 3.81
C GLY A 46 1.16 -10.30 3.51
N THR A 47 0.56 -10.84 2.44
CA THR A 47 0.79 -12.21 1.98
C THR A 47 1.93 -12.31 0.98
N HIS A 48 2.36 -11.17 0.43
CA HIS A 48 3.54 -11.02 -0.41
C HIS A 48 4.30 -9.75 -0.03
N GLU A 49 5.63 -9.84 -0.03
CA GLU A 49 6.52 -8.69 0.14
C GLU A 49 6.87 -8.17 -1.26
N PRO A 50 6.73 -6.86 -1.55
CA PRO A 50 7.24 -6.32 -2.80
C PRO A 50 8.78 -6.30 -2.77
N LYS A 51 9.39 -6.25 -3.95
CA LYS A 51 10.79 -5.83 -4.05
C LYS A 51 10.93 -4.39 -3.56
N VAL A 52 12.10 -4.02 -3.03
CA VAL A 52 12.40 -2.65 -2.56
C VAL A 52 12.09 -1.60 -3.63
N SER A 53 12.44 -1.86 -4.90
CA SER A 53 12.13 -0.94 -6.01
C SER A 53 10.63 -0.71 -6.21
N LEU A 54 9.81 -1.74 -6.00
CA LEU A 54 8.36 -1.60 -6.06
C LEU A 54 7.82 -0.86 -4.82
N ALA A 55 8.36 -1.13 -3.63
CA ALA A 55 8.00 -0.37 -2.42
C ALA A 55 8.32 1.13 -2.56
N GLN A 56 9.46 1.46 -3.18
CA GLN A 56 9.83 2.84 -3.52
C GLN A 56 8.82 3.46 -4.49
N CYS A 57 8.41 2.73 -5.53
CA CYS A 57 7.38 3.17 -6.48
C CYS A 57 6.02 3.40 -5.79
N MET A 58 5.61 2.51 -4.87
CA MET A 58 4.38 2.68 -4.08
C MET A 58 4.45 3.94 -3.20
N ALA A 59 5.59 4.19 -2.54
CA ALA A 59 5.79 5.39 -1.71
C ALA A 59 5.73 6.68 -2.55
N ALA A 60 6.37 6.69 -3.72
CA ALA A 60 6.28 7.80 -4.67
C ALA A 60 4.83 8.04 -5.10
N ALA A 61 4.10 7.00 -5.52
CA ALA A 61 2.71 7.12 -5.93
C ALA A 61 1.82 7.70 -4.83
N PHE A 62 1.97 7.30 -3.57
CA PHE A 62 1.19 7.89 -2.48
C PHE A 62 1.53 9.37 -2.23
N ASN A 63 2.80 9.75 -2.33
CA ASN A 63 3.22 11.16 -2.21
C ASN A 63 2.65 12.02 -3.33
N ASP A 64 2.69 11.53 -4.58
CA ASP A 64 2.15 12.22 -5.74
C ASP A 64 0.64 12.39 -5.61
N ILE A 65 -0.09 11.34 -5.20
CA ILE A 65 -1.54 11.42 -4.93
C ILE A 65 -1.84 12.44 -3.82
N ALA A 66 -1.05 12.44 -2.73
CA ALA A 66 -1.26 13.38 -1.63
C ALA A 66 -1.09 14.83 -2.10
N ALA A 67 -0.05 15.10 -2.91
CA ALA A 67 0.20 16.40 -3.50
C ALA A 67 -0.91 16.82 -4.48
N GLU A 68 -1.32 15.93 -5.40
CA GLU A 68 -2.40 16.18 -6.37
C GLU A 68 -3.75 16.47 -5.70
N LYS A 69 -4.01 15.84 -4.55
CA LYS A 69 -5.26 15.99 -3.80
C LYS A 69 -5.19 17.07 -2.72
N GLU A 70 -4.07 17.77 -2.59
CA GLU A 70 -3.83 18.76 -1.54
C GLU A 70 -4.07 18.19 -0.12
N ILE A 71 -3.79 16.90 0.08
CA ILE A 71 -3.92 16.23 1.38
C ILE A 71 -2.61 16.39 2.15
N GLU A 72 -2.68 17.01 3.32
CA GLU A 72 -1.52 17.13 4.21
C GLU A 72 -1.09 15.74 4.72
N LEU A 73 0.05 15.28 4.22
CA LEU A 73 0.67 14.03 4.60
C LEU A 73 2.18 14.24 4.67
N LYS A 74 2.84 13.67 5.69
CA LYS A 74 4.30 13.59 5.67
C LYS A 74 4.75 12.87 4.41
N ARG A 75 5.91 13.26 3.86
CA ARG A 75 6.49 12.54 2.72
C ARG A 75 6.77 11.10 3.14
N LEU A 76 6.07 10.16 2.52
CA LEU A 76 6.19 8.73 2.81
C LEU A 76 7.48 8.16 2.22
N THR A 77 8.10 7.29 3.01
CA THR A 77 9.25 6.47 2.66
C THR A 77 8.87 4.99 2.62
N VAL A 78 9.81 4.12 2.25
CA VAL A 78 9.60 2.67 2.30
C VAL A 78 9.32 2.22 3.75
N ASP A 79 10.02 2.76 4.74
CA ASP A 79 9.87 2.39 6.15
C ASP A 79 8.50 2.80 6.72
N ASP A 80 7.89 3.86 6.15
CA ASP A 80 6.53 4.24 6.50
C ASP A 80 5.50 3.23 5.98
N LEU A 81 5.76 2.64 4.81
CA LEU A 81 4.90 1.62 4.21
C LEU A 81 5.13 0.23 4.80
N TYR A 82 6.39 -0.10 5.10
CA TYR A 82 6.86 -1.38 5.60
C TYR A 82 7.78 -1.15 6.81
N PRO A 83 7.21 -0.92 8.01
CA PRO A 83 8.01 -0.68 9.21
C PRO A 83 8.94 -1.86 9.53
N PRO A 84 10.09 -1.60 10.18
CA PRO A 84 10.93 -2.66 10.75
C PRO A 84 10.11 -3.62 11.63
N GLN A 85 10.35 -4.92 11.45
CA GLN A 85 9.61 -6.01 12.13
C GLN A 85 10.29 -6.46 13.41
#